data_AF-A0A4P5SIW1-F1
#
_entry.id   AF-A0A4P5SIW1-F1
#
_cell.length_a   1.000
_cell.length_b   1.000
_cell.length_c   1.000
_cell.angle_alpha   90.00
_cell.angle_beta   90.00
_cell.angle_gamma   90.00
#
_symmetry.space_group_name_H-M   'P 1'
#
loop_
_entity.id
_entity.type
_entity.pdbx_description
1 polymer ?
#
loop_
_entity_poly.entity_id
_entity_poly.type
_entity_poly.pdbx_seq_one_letter_code
_entity_poly.pdbx_strand_id
1 'polypeptide(L)'
;MLGKLDLNKLIVSIFLIFNLSNCKFITPMATLAICENNRKFLLKDMTIDEVRTSINKGIYEKNEYNYNLSYTVISGKLGSIMIYNFKPEEFNRCQLRYVSYYKNYWHFQKK
;
A
#
# COMPACT_ATOMS: atom_id res chain seq x y z
N MET A 1 5.71 9.79 -47.98
CA MET A 1 4.41 9.42 -47.39
C MET A 1 4.69 8.40 -46.29
N LEU A 2 5.12 8.87 -45.12
CA LEU A 2 5.47 8.04 -43.96
C LEU A 2 4.29 8.12 -43.00
N GLY A 3 3.51 7.04 -42.93
CA GLY A 3 2.35 6.93 -42.06
C GLY A 3 2.75 7.16 -40.60
N LYS A 4 2.11 8.14 -39.98
CA LYS A 4 2.24 8.45 -38.56
C LYS A 4 1.74 7.23 -37.77
N LEU A 5 2.69 6.44 -37.27
CA LEU A 5 2.41 5.32 -36.36
C LEU A 5 1.92 5.92 -35.04
N ASP A 6 0.61 5.85 -34.85
CA ASP A 6 -0.06 6.21 -33.60
C ASP A 6 0.35 5.18 -32.53
N LEU A 7 1.33 5.57 -31.69
CA LEU A 7 1.89 4.79 -30.59
C LEU A 7 0.81 4.18 -29.68
N ASN A 8 -0.38 4.79 -29.61
CA ASN A 8 -1.49 4.27 -28.82
C ASN A 8 -2.01 2.91 -29.33
N LYS A 9 -1.99 2.66 -30.64
CA LYS A 9 -2.50 1.38 -31.19
C LYS A 9 -1.51 0.24 -30.99
N LEU A 10 -0.21 0.52 -31.05
CA LEU A 10 0.83 -0.50 -30.86
C LEU A 10 0.85 -1.01 -29.41
N ILE A 11 0.66 -0.10 -28.44
CA ILE A 11 0.56 -0.43 -27.01
C ILE A 11 -0.65 -1.31 -26.73
N VAL A 12 -1.80 -1.03 -27.36
CA VAL A 12 -3.02 -1.83 -27.22
C VAL A 12 -2.83 -3.24 -27.81
N SER A 13 -2.14 -3.37 -28.94
CA SER A 13 -1.87 -4.67 -29.56
C SER A 13 -0.87 -5.53 -28.75
N ILE A 14 0.14 -4.92 -28.11
CA ILE A 14 1.04 -5.66 -27.20
C ILE A 14 0.28 -6.14 -25.96
N PHE A 15 -0.64 -5.34 -25.42
CA PHE A 15 -1.46 -5.73 -24.26
C PHE A 15 -2.38 -6.92 -24.53
N LEU A 16 -2.86 -7.09 -25.77
CA LEU A 16 -3.73 -8.20 -26.17
C LEU A 16 -3.00 -9.54 -26.29
N ILE A 17 -1.70 -9.54 -26.62
CA ILE A 17 -0.92 -10.78 -26.81
C ILE A 17 -0.50 -11.40 -25.46
N PHE A 18 -0.36 -10.61 -24.41
CA PHE A 18 -0.08 -11.12 -23.06
C PHE A 18 -1.34 -11.55 -22.28
N ASN A 19 -2.51 -11.54 -22.92
CA ASN A 19 -3.77 -12.07 -22.38
C ASN A 19 -3.96 -13.55 -22.75
N LEU A 20 -2.94 -14.37 -22.51
CA LEU A 20 -3.04 -15.82 -22.61
C LEU A 20 -2.58 -16.43 -21.28
N SER A 21 -3.57 -16.66 -20.42
CA SER A 21 -3.63 -17.75 -19.44
C SER A 21 -2.68 -17.65 -18.23
N ASN A 22 -3.20 -17.07 -17.14
CA ASN A 22 -2.74 -17.15 -15.74
C ASN A 22 -1.89 -16.02 -15.16
N CYS A 23 -1.69 -14.89 -15.83
CA CYS A 23 -1.24 -13.70 -15.12
C CYS A 23 -2.46 -13.01 -14.49
N LYS A 24 -2.79 -13.38 -13.25
CA LYS A 24 -3.64 -12.54 -12.39
C LYS A 24 -2.96 -11.18 -12.34
N PHE A 25 -3.48 -10.20 -13.07
CA PHE A 25 -3.12 -8.80 -12.90
C PHE A 25 -3.32 -8.49 -11.42
N ILE A 26 -2.24 -8.51 -10.65
CA ILE A 26 -2.24 -7.97 -9.30
C ILE A 26 -2.40 -6.49 -9.55
N THR A 27 -3.66 -6.02 -9.56
CA THR A 27 -3.95 -4.59 -9.48
C THR A 27 -3.04 -4.09 -8.37
N PRO A 28 -2.15 -3.13 -8.63
CA PRO A 28 -1.24 -2.70 -7.60
C PRO A 28 -2.15 -2.14 -6.49
N MET A 29 -2.12 -2.84 -5.36
CA MET A 29 -3.03 -2.65 -4.23
C MET A 29 -2.22 -1.97 -3.14
N ALA A 30 -2.71 -0.82 -2.68
CA ALA A 30 -2.20 -0.18 -1.49
C ALA A 30 -3.19 -0.41 -0.34
N THR A 31 -2.67 -0.39 0.88
CA THR A 31 -3.50 -0.39 2.08
C THR A 31 -3.66 1.05 2.55
N LEU A 32 -4.90 1.52 2.60
CA LEU A 32 -5.24 2.78 3.26
C LEU A 32 -5.58 2.50 4.72
N ALA A 33 -4.83 3.10 5.64
CA ALA A 33 -5.16 3.12 7.06
C ALA A 33 -5.86 4.45 7.39
N ILE A 34 -7.04 4.36 7.99
CA ILE A 34 -7.84 5.51 8.46
C ILE A 34 -7.91 5.41 9.98
N CYS A 35 -7.21 6.31 10.66
CA CYS A 35 -7.10 6.31 12.12
C CYS A 35 -8.04 7.32 12.77
N GLU A 36 -8.08 7.32 14.11
CA GLU A 36 -8.71 8.37 14.90
C GLU A 36 -8.21 9.76 14.46
N ASN A 37 -9.07 10.78 14.60
CA ASN A 37 -8.82 12.15 14.12
C ASN A 37 -8.65 12.28 12.60
N ASN A 38 -9.21 11.36 11.80
CA ASN A 38 -9.14 11.37 10.33
C ASN A 38 -7.70 11.37 9.75
N ARG A 39 -6.70 10.95 10.53
CA ARG A 39 -5.34 10.74 10.02
C ARG A 39 -5.36 9.56 9.05
N LYS A 40 -4.77 9.75 7.86
CA LYS A 40 -4.78 8.75 6.78
C LYS A 40 -3.36 8.43 6.38
N PHE A 41 -3.04 7.14 6.30
CA PHE A 41 -1.75 6.65 5.83
C PHE A 41 -1.97 5.76 4.61
N LEU A 42 -1.31 6.10 3.50
CA LEU A 42 -1.31 5.27 2.30
C LEU A 42 -0.06 4.39 2.31
N LEU A 43 -0.25 3.10 2.56
CA LEU A 43 0.80 2.10 2.63
C LEU A 43 0.92 1.43 1.26
N LYS A 44 1.90 1.93 0.49
CA LYS A 44 2.20 1.46 -0.86
C LYS A 44 2.73 0.03 -0.83
N ASP A 45 2.23 -0.79 -1.75
CA ASP A 45 2.68 -2.16 -2.00
C ASP A 45 2.66 -3.06 -0.75
N MET A 46 1.75 -2.76 0.19
CA MET A 46 1.52 -3.56 1.39
C MET A 46 0.07 -4.04 1.40
N THR A 47 -0.09 -5.34 1.64
CA THR A 47 -1.39 -5.97 1.87
C THR A 47 -1.89 -5.69 3.28
N ILE A 48 -3.20 -5.80 3.50
CA ILE A 48 -3.78 -5.61 4.84
C ILE A 48 -3.19 -6.63 5.82
N ASP A 49 -2.91 -7.85 5.37
CA ASP A 49 -2.37 -8.92 6.21
C ASP A 49 -0.92 -8.64 6.62
N GLU A 50 -0.07 -8.15 5.71
CA GLU A 50 1.29 -7.68 6.04
C GLU A 50 1.25 -6.55 7.06
N VAL A 51 0.33 -5.60 6.87
CA VAL A 51 0.14 -4.47 7.79
C VAL A 51 -0.26 -4.97 9.18
N ARG A 52 -1.29 -5.80 9.27
CA ARG A 52 -1.77 -6.39 10.53
C ARG A 52 -0.69 -7.21 11.22
N THR A 53 0.03 -8.04 10.48
CA THR A 53 1.10 -8.88 11.01
C THR A 53 2.21 -8.03 11.61
N SER A 54 2.62 -6.96 10.92
CA SER A 54 3.66 -6.05 11.41
C SER A 54 3.24 -5.32 12.68
N ILE A 55 2.00 -4.83 12.74
CA ILE A 55 1.47 -4.14 13.93
C ILE A 55 1.44 -5.10 15.12
N ASN A 56 0.90 -6.31 14.94
CA ASN A 56 0.82 -7.30 16.01
C ASN A 56 2.20 -7.71 16.51
N LYS A 57 3.15 -7.89 15.59
CA LYS A 57 4.56 -8.14 15.94
C LYS A 57 5.14 -6.99 16.76
N GLY A 58 4.90 -5.74 16.35
CA GLY A 58 5.35 -4.56 17.10
C GLY A 58 4.74 -4.45 18.50
N ILE A 59 3.46 -4.79 18.66
CA ILE A 59 2.81 -4.86 19.98
C ILE A 59 3.44 -5.96 20.84
N TYR A 60 3.66 -7.15 20.26
CA TYR A 60 4.28 -8.26 20.96
C TYR A 60 5.70 -7.91 21.43
N GLU A 61 6.57 -7.43 20.54
CA GLU A 61 7.95 -7.05 20.88
C GLU A 61 7.99 -5.95 21.94
N LYS A 62 7.09 -4.96 21.85
CA LYS A 62 6.98 -3.91 22.85
C LYS A 62 6.63 -4.47 24.23
N ASN A 63 5.68 -5.41 24.31
CA ASN A 63 5.26 -6.03 25.56
C ASN A 63 6.34 -6.96 26.13
N GLU A 64 7.00 -7.75 25.28
CA GLU A 64 8.04 -8.70 25.67
C GLU A 64 9.29 -7.98 26.21
N TYR A 65 9.72 -6.92 25.54
CA TYR A 65 10.96 -6.20 25.87
C TYR A 65 10.74 -4.92 26.66
N ASN A 66 9.49 -4.61 27.02
CA ASN A 66 9.07 -3.41 27.75
C ASN A 66 9.60 -2.09 27.13
N TYR A 67 9.65 -2.02 25.79
CA TYR A 67 10.09 -0.82 25.09
C TYR A 67 9.02 0.27 25.12
N ASN A 68 9.43 1.52 25.35
CA ASN A 68 8.55 2.65 25.12
C ASN A 68 8.70 3.16 23.68
N LEU A 69 8.06 2.47 22.74
CA LEU A 69 8.04 2.88 21.34
C LEU A 69 7.06 4.03 21.11
N SER A 70 7.53 5.12 20.50
CA SER A 70 6.69 6.23 20.01
C SER A 70 6.42 6.13 18.51
N TYR A 71 6.78 5.03 17.86
CA TYR A 71 6.63 4.84 16.42
C TYR A 71 6.11 3.44 16.12
N THR A 72 5.51 3.28 14.93
CA THR A 72 5.06 1.99 14.40
C THR A 72 5.87 1.67 13.16
N VAL A 73 6.42 0.46 13.09
CA VAL A 73 7.09 -0.05 11.88
C VAL A 73 6.18 -1.05 11.21
N ILE A 74 5.95 -0.84 9.92
CA ILE A 74 5.17 -1.73 9.07
C ILE A 74 6.11 -2.30 8.02
N SER A 75 6.31 -3.60 8.02
CA SER A 75 7.26 -4.29 7.13
C SER A 75 6.50 -5.15 6.14
N GLY A 76 6.62 -4.83 4.85
CA GLY A 76 6.10 -5.63 3.75
C GLY A 76 7.23 -6.24 2.93
N LYS A 77 6.88 -7.05 1.93
CA LYS A 77 7.85 -7.72 1.05
C LYS A 77 8.81 -6.76 0.32
N LEU A 78 8.34 -5.54 0.03
CA LEU A 78 9.07 -4.55 -0.78
C LEU A 78 9.73 -3.45 0.07
N GLY A 79 9.61 -3.49 1.39
CA GLY A 79 10.25 -2.54 2.29
C GLY A 79 9.47 -2.29 3.57
N SER A 80 10.06 -1.48 4.45
CA SER A 80 9.45 -1.09 5.72
C SER A 80 9.12 0.41 5.73
N ILE A 81 7.98 0.77 6.31
CA ILE A 81 7.56 2.14 6.56
C ILE A 81 7.54 2.36 8.06
N MET A 82 8.18 3.44 8.52
CA MET A 82 8.11 3.89 9.91
C MET A 82 7.16 5.07 10.02
N ILE A 83 6.21 4.98 10.95
CA ILE A 83 5.23 6.03 11.26
C ILE A 83 5.58 6.58 12.63
N TYR A 84 6.16 7.78 12.64
CA TYR A 84 6.59 8.47 13.86
C TYR A 84 5.40 8.98 14.67
N ASN A 85 5.58 9.06 15.99
CA ASN A 85 4.59 9.54 16.96
C ASN A 85 3.23 8.81 16.88
N PHE A 86 3.30 7.51 16.56
CA PHE A 86 2.13 6.65 16.48
C PHE A 86 2.51 5.29 17.03
N LYS A 87 1.92 4.90 18.16
CA LYS A 87 2.24 3.63 18.81
C LYS A 87 1.56 2.47 18.08
N PRO A 88 2.14 1.25 18.11
CA PRO A 88 1.53 0.08 17.47
C PRO A 88 0.09 -0.17 17.93
N GLU A 89 -0.23 0.04 19.21
CA GLU A 89 -1.59 -0.14 19.74
C GLU A 89 -2.58 0.91 19.22
N GLU A 90 -2.11 2.14 18.99
CA GLU A 90 -2.90 3.19 18.38
C GLU A 90 -3.15 2.85 16.90
N PHE A 91 -2.13 2.33 16.20
CA PHE A 91 -2.24 1.91 14.80
C PHE A 91 -3.20 0.75 14.61
N ASN A 92 -3.24 -0.17 15.57
CA ASN A 92 -4.16 -1.30 15.53
C ASN A 92 -5.65 -0.89 15.56
N ARG A 93 -5.96 0.33 16.01
CA ARG A 93 -7.34 0.88 16.02
C ARG A 93 -7.73 1.49 14.68
N CYS A 94 -6.79 1.65 13.75
CA CYS A 94 -7.08 2.22 12.44
C CYS A 94 -7.86 1.23 11.58
N GLN A 95 -8.84 1.75 10.83
CA GLN A 95 -9.52 0.95 9.81
C GLN A 95 -8.61 0.79 8.59
N LEU A 96 -8.34 -0.45 8.20
CA LEU A 96 -7.59 -0.79 7.01
C LEU A 96 -8.53 -1.10 5.85
N ARG A 97 -8.26 -0.53 4.67
CA ARG A 97 -9.01 -0.79 3.43
C ARG A 97 -8.07 -0.93 2.25
N TYR A 98 -8.37 -1.86 1.36
CA TYR A 98 -7.69 -1.94 0.07
C TYR A 98 -8.09 -0.75 -0.80
N VAL A 99 -7.11 -0.14 -1.46
CA VAL A 99 -7.34 0.90 -2.45
C VAL A 99 -6.50 0.66 -3.70
N SER A 100 -7.05 1.00 -4.86
CA SER A 100 -6.31 0.99 -6.12
C SER A 100 -5.45 2.24 -6.23
N TYR A 101 -4.18 2.09 -6.65
CA TYR A 101 -3.30 3.24 -6.92
C TYR A 101 -3.96 4.28 -7.82
N TYR A 102 -4.55 3.85 -8.92
CA TYR A 102 -5.01 4.75 -9.99
C TYR A 102 -6.17 5.65 -9.58
N LYS A 103 -7.04 5.22 -8.65
CA LYS A 103 -8.19 6.04 -8.20
C LYS A 103 -7.83 7.08 -7.13
N ASN A 104 -6.79 6.83 -6.31
CA ASN A 104 -6.45 7.71 -5.18
C ASN A 104 -5.19 8.55 -5.37
N TYR A 105 -4.28 8.21 -6.30
CA TYR A 105 -3.06 8.99 -6.52
C TYR A 105 -3.35 10.44 -6.94
N TRP A 106 -4.38 10.65 -7.75
CA TRP A 106 -4.79 11.99 -8.20
C TRP A 106 -5.34 12.89 -7.09
N HIS A 107 -5.86 12.31 -6.00
CA HIS A 107 -6.42 13.09 -4.90
C HIS A 107 -5.38 13.54 -3.86
N PHE A 108 -4.23 12.85 -3.76
CA PHE A 108 -3.18 13.19 -2.79
C PHE A 108 -2.05 14.05 -3.37
N GLN A 109 -1.90 14.17 -4.69
CA GLN A 109 -0.94 15.08 -5.33
C GLN A 109 -1.46 16.51 -5.53
N LYS A 110 -2.77 16.75 -5.42
CA LYS A 110 -3.40 18.07 -5.66
C LYS A 110 -3.62 18.90 -4.38
N LYS A 111 -3.05 18.49 -3.25
CA LYS A 111 -2.95 19.31 -2.03
C LYS A 111 -1.47 19.51 -1.70
#